data_AF-A0A0P7WYT3-F1
#
_entry.id   AF-A0A0P7WYT3-F1
#
_cell.length_a   1.000
_cell.length_b   1.000
_cell.length_c   1.000
_cell.angle_alpha   90.00
_cell.angle_beta   90.00
_cell.angle_gamma   90.00
#
_symmetry.space_group_name_H-M   'P 1'
#
loop_
_entity.id
_entity.type
_entity.pdbx_description
1 polymer ?
#
loop_
_entity_poly.entity_id
_entity_poly.type
_entity_poly.pdbx_seq_one_letter_code
_entity_poly.pdbx_strand_id
1 'polypeptide(L)'
;MTRVYYKEAVGAFVVFDVTRGSTFDAVSKWKHDLDSKVKLANGNPIPSVLLANKCDQKKDANSSNPTLMDNFCKETGFLGWFETSAKDNINVEEAARFLVENILANDKGLPYEESNGDRVKLDQDTAVAETKSGCC
;
A
#
# COMPACT_ATOMS: atom_id res chain seq x y z
N MET A 1 15.83 -11.88 -6.78
CA MET A 1 14.67 -12.30 -7.61
C MET A 1 13.37 -11.58 -7.22
N THR A 2 13.10 -11.26 -5.94
CA THR A 2 11.83 -10.60 -5.54
C THR A 2 11.72 -9.09 -5.86
N ARG A 3 12.84 -8.38 -6.00
CA ARG A 3 12.87 -6.91 -6.20
C ARG A 3 12.00 -6.41 -7.35
N VAL A 4 11.89 -7.17 -8.44
CA VAL A 4 11.09 -6.77 -9.62
C VAL A 4 9.60 -6.77 -9.29
N TYR A 5 9.13 -7.67 -8.43
CA TYR A 5 7.72 -7.79 -8.05
C TYR A 5 7.26 -6.72 -7.06
N TYR A 6 8.19 -6.09 -6.33
CA TYR A 6 7.87 -5.05 -5.35
C TYR A 6 7.99 -3.64 -5.91
N LYS A 7 8.45 -3.49 -7.16
CA LYS A 7 8.67 -2.18 -7.79
C LYS A 7 7.35 -1.41 -7.75
N GLU A 8 7.41 -0.19 -7.19
CA GLU A 8 6.27 0.72 -7.09
C GLU A 8 5.08 0.19 -6.28
N ALA A 9 5.28 -0.86 -5.46
CA ALA A 9 4.25 -1.27 -4.51
C ALA A 9 4.00 -0.15 -3.49
N VAL A 10 2.73 0.15 -3.25
CA VAL A 10 2.28 1.19 -2.30
C VAL A 10 1.69 0.60 -1.02
N GLY A 11 1.44 -0.71 -0.98
CA GLY A 11 1.06 -1.45 0.21
C GLY A 11 1.17 -2.96 0.02
N ALA A 12 1.09 -3.72 1.11
CA ALA A 12 1.24 -5.17 1.07
C ALA A 12 0.40 -5.90 2.14
N PHE A 13 -0.04 -7.10 1.78
CA PHE A 13 -0.42 -8.11 2.77
C PHE A 13 0.71 -9.12 2.94
N VAL A 14 1.05 -9.42 4.20
CA VAL A 14 1.90 -10.57 4.53
C VAL A 14 1.00 -11.60 5.19
N VAL A 15 0.99 -12.82 4.67
CA VAL A 15 -0.01 -13.82 5.03
C VAL A 15 0.66 -15.04 5.60
N PHE A 16 0.13 -15.56 6.70
CA PHE A 16 0.50 -16.87 7.23
C PHE A 16 -0.74 -17.74 7.43
N ASP A 17 -0.52 -19.04 7.61
CA ASP A 17 -1.55 -20.04 7.84
C ASP A 17 -1.64 -20.34 9.34
N VAL A 18 -2.79 -20.08 9.96
CA VAL A 18 -2.99 -20.28 11.41
C VAL A 18 -2.82 -21.73 11.85
N THR A 19 -2.88 -22.69 10.93
CA THR A 19 -2.69 -24.12 11.25
C THR A 19 -1.23 -24.55 11.20
N ARG A 20 -0.32 -23.66 10.79
CA ARG A 20 1.09 -23.98 10.52
C ARG A 20 2.02 -22.92 11.09
N GLY A 21 2.54 -23.15 12.30
CA GLY A 21 3.48 -22.25 12.98
C GLY A 21 4.71 -21.84 12.14
N SER A 22 5.27 -22.76 11.34
CA SER A 22 6.41 -22.45 10.46
C SER A 22 6.14 -21.35 9.43
N THR A 23 4.88 -21.10 9.07
CA THR A 23 4.51 -19.99 8.18
C THR A 23 4.50 -18.65 8.90
N PHE A 24 4.19 -18.65 10.20
CA PHE A 24 4.31 -17.47 11.05
C PHE A 24 5.79 -17.09 11.25
N ASP A 25 6.66 -18.08 11.50
CA ASP A 25 8.11 -17.84 11.62
C ASP A 25 8.71 -17.18 10.36
N ALA A 26 8.15 -17.47 9.19
CA ALA A 26 8.58 -16.88 7.93
C ALA A 26 8.13 -15.42 7.73
N VAL A 27 7.14 -14.92 8.49
CA VAL A 27 6.59 -13.56 8.34
C VAL A 27 7.67 -12.51 8.52
N SER A 28 8.52 -12.63 9.55
CA SER A 28 9.60 -11.68 9.81
C SER A 28 10.60 -11.61 8.65
N LYS A 29 10.88 -12.76 8.02
CA LYS A 29 11.73 -12.83 6.83
C LYS A 29 11.09 -12.12 5.64
N TRP A 30 9.78 -12.30 5.42
CA TRP A 30 9.04 -11.61 4.37
C TRP A 30 8.95 -10.12 4.61
N LYS A 31 8.70 -9.69 5.84
CA LYS A 31 8.65 -8.28 6.22
C LYS A 31 9.99 -7.61 5.99
N HIS A 32 11.08 -8.24 6.42
CA HIS A 32 12.43 -7.74 6.15
C HIS A 32 12.74 -7.66 4.65
N ASP A 33 12.37 -8.70 3.88
CA ASP A 33 12.58 -8.71 2.42
C ASP A 33 11.85 -7.54 1.74
N LEU A 34 10.61 -7.28 2.15
CA LEU A 34 9.79 -6.18 1.68
C LEU A 34 10.43 -4.82 2.01
N ASP A 35 10.70 -4.56 3.29
CA ASP A 35 11.23 -3.27 3.76
C ASP A 35 12.61 -2.94 3.18
N SER A 36 13.41 -3.97 2.86
CA SER A 36 14.73 -3.81 2.25
C SER A 36 14.70 -3.41 0.78
N LYS A 37 13.57 -3.60 0.09
CA LYS A 37 13.47 -3.51 -1.39
C LYS A 37 12.50 -2.48 -1.90
N VAL A 38 11.51 -2.09 -1.11
CA VAL A 38 10.52 -1.09 -1.48
C VAL A 38 10.27 -0.11 -0.35
N LYS A 39 10.17 1.16 -0.72
CA LYS A 39 9.85 2.29 0.15
C LYS A 39 8.93 3.22 -0.60
N LEU A 40 8.10 3.95 0.13
CA LEU A 40 7.34 5.06 -0.42
C LEU A 40 8.27 6.19 -0.88
N ALA A 41 7.74 7.13 -1.66
CA ALA A 41 8.49 8.29 -2.15
C ALA A 41 9.09 9.15 -1.02
N ASN A 42 8.45 9.18 0.14
CA ASN A 42 8.94 9.86 1.35
C ASN A 42 10.03 9.07 2.12
N GLY A 43 10.46 7.91 1.61
CA GLY A 43 11.49 7.07 2.22
C GLY A 43 11.00 6.15 3.34
N ASN A 44 9.72 6.22 3.72
CA ASN A 44 9.14 5.33 4.73
C ASN A 44 8.85 3.94 4.15
N PRO A 45 8.82 2.87 4.98
CA PRO A 45 8.31 1.57 4.58
C PRO A 45 6.87 1.67 4.07
N ILE A 46 6.48 0.77 3.16
CA ILE A 46 5.11 0.75 2.66
C ILE A 46 4.14 0.24 3.74
N PRO A 47 2.89 0.75 3.79
CA PRO A 47 1.79 0.17 4.54
C PRO A 47 1.73 -1.35 4.37
N SER A 48 1.81 -2.08 5.47
CA SER A 48 1.70 -3.52 5.43
C SER A 48 0.82 -4.05 6.56
N VAL A 49 0.01 -5.04 6.23
CA VAL A 49 -0.97 -5.65 7.13
C VAL A 49 -0.74 -7.16 7.19
N LEU A 50 -0.76 -7.71 8.39
CA LEU A 50 -0.55 -9.14 8.64
C LEU A 50 -1.89 -9.89 8.59
N LEU A 51 -1.97 -10.95 7.79
CA LEU A 51 -3.17 -11.78 7.70
C LEU A 51 -2.91 -13.18 8.28
N ALA A 52 -3.64 -13.50 9.34
CA ALA A 52 -3.73 -14.83 9.94
C ALA A 52 -4.82 -15.62 9.20
N ASN A 53 -4.46 -16.23 8.08
CA ASN A 53 -5.41 -16.88 7.16
C ASN A 53 -5.76 -18.31 7.59
N LYS A 54 -6.92 -18.79 7.12
CA LYS A 54 -7.55 -20.09 7.47
C LYS A 54 -8.08 -20.16 8.89
N CYS A 55 -8.58 -19.04 9.43
CA CYS A 55 -9.17 -18.99 10.77
C CYS A 55 -10.41 -19.89 10.94
N ASP A 56 -10.97 -20.43 9.85
CA ASP A 56 -11.99 -21.49 9.85
C ASP A 56 -11.48 -22.83 10.39
N GLN A 57 -10.15 -23.01 10.49
CA GLN A 57 -9.52 -24.23 10.96
C GLN A 57 -9.01 -24.08 12.40
N LYS A 58 -8.70 -25.22 13.04
CA LYS A 58 -8.13 -25.22 14.38
C LYS A 58 -6.76 -24.55 14.38
N LYS A 59 -6.64 -23.46 15.13
CA LYS A 59 -5.42 -22.67 15.29
C LYS A 59 -4.33 -23.49 15.98
N ASP A 60 -3.10 -23.31 15.51
CA ASP A 60 -1.92 -23.68 16.28
C ASP A 60 -1.84 -22.79 17.54
N ALA A 61 -1.32 -23.33 18.64
CA ALA A 61 -1.27 -22.64 19.93
C ALA A 61 -0.59 -21.26 19.85
N ASN A 62 0.42 -21.12 18.98
CA ASN A 62 1.16 -19.87 18.82
C ASN A 62 0.34 -18.76 18.13
N SER A 63 -0.62 -19.14 17.28
CA SER A 63 -1.46 -18.20 16.52
C SER A 63 -2.74 -17.76 17.26
N SER A 64 -2.95 -18.26 18.48
CA SER A 64 -4.21 -18.09 19.21
C SER A 64 -4.23 -16.94 20.22
N ASN A 65 -3.12 -16.21 20.39
CA ASN A 65 -3.01 -15.14 21.39
C ASN A 65 -3.00 -13.74 20.73
N PRO A 66 -4.10 -12.99 20.81
CA PRO A 66 -4.20 -11.63 20.25
C PRO A 66 -3.13 -10.67 20.76
N THR A 67 -2.78 -10.73 22.05
CA THR A 67 -1.78 -9.84 22.65
C THR A 67 -0.38 -10.08 22.08
N LEU A 68 -0.04 -11.34 21.75
CA LEU A 68 1.22 -11.64 21.08
C LEU A 68 1.25 -11.06 19.66
N MET A 69 0.14 -11.15 18.92
CA MET A 69 0.04 -10.59 17.58
C MET A 69 0.13 -9.06 17.57
N ASP A 70 -0.52 -8.39 18.54
CA ASP A 70 -0.44 -6.94 18.68
C ASP A 70 0.99 -6.47 18.95
N ASN A 71 1.71 -7.16 19.84
CA ASN A 71 3.10 -6.86 20.14
C ASN A 71 4.00 -7.13 18.91
N PHE A 72 3.78 -8.27 18.24
CA PHE A 72 4.53 -8.61 17.03
C PHE A 72 4.35 -7.55 15.93
N CYS A 73 3.13 -7.06 15.71
CA CYS A 73 2.87 -6.01 14.71
C CYS A 73 3.61 -4.71 15.06
N LYS A 74 3.62 -4.31 16.34
CA LYS A 74 4.35 -3.12 16.80
C LYS A 74 5.86 -3.26 16.62
N GLU A 75 6.42 -4.42 16.93
CA GLU A 75 7.86 -4.67 16.83
C GLU A 75 8.35 -4.76 15.38
N THR A 76 7.55 -5.35 14.49
CA THR A 76 7.91 -5.57 13.08
C THR A 76 7.44 -4.45 12.14
N GLY A 77 6.63 -3.52 12.63
CA GLY A 77 6.12 -2.38 11.87
C GLY A 77 4.98 -2.72 10.91
N PHE A 78 4.13 -3.69 11.25
CA PHE A 78 2.83 -3.86 10.61
C PHE A 78 1.83 -2.85 11.18
N LEU A 79 0.93 -2.35 10.32
CA LEU A 79 -0.14 -1.44 10.74
C LEU A 79 -1.17 -2.10 11.65
N GLY A 80 -1.33 -3.42 11.50
CA GLY A 80 -2.27 -4.24 12.24
C GLY A 80 -2.35 -5.63 11.65
N TRP A 81 -3.23 -6.45 12.20
CA TRP A 81 -3.45 -7.81 11.76
C TRP A 81 -4.93 -8.19 11.75
N PHE A 82 -5.28 -9.16 10.91
CA PHE A 82 -6.64 -9.68 10.79
C PHE A 82 -6.63 -11.21 10.73
N GLU A 83 -7.56 -11.84 11.43
CA GLU A 83 -7.91 -13.25 11.19
C GLU A 83 -8.77 -13.34 9.96
N THR A 84 -8.31 -14.06 8.95
CA THR A 84 -9.02 -14.16 7.67
C THR A 84 -9.35 -15.60 7.32
N SER A 85 -10.48 -15.79 6.65
CA SER A 85 -10.77 -17.04 5.96
C SER A 85 -11.19 -16.71 4.54
N ALA A 86 -10.31 -17.02 3.59
CA ALA A 86 -10.68 -16.97 2.17
C ALA A 86 -11.79 -17.98 1.82
N LYS A 87 -11.95 -19.05 2.61
CA LYS A 87 -12.95 -20.09 2.41
C LYS A 87 -14.34 -19.62 2.82
N ASP A 88 -14.44 -19.02 4.00
CA ASP A 88 -15.71 -18.60 4.59
C ASP A 88 -15.96 -17.09 4.42
N ASN A 89 -15.12 -16.41 3.63
CA ASN A 89 -15.15 -14.97 3.39
C ASN A 89 -15.14 -14.12 4.68
N ILE A 90 -14.26 -14.47 5.62
CA ILE A 90 -14.15 -13.78 6.92
C ILE A 90 -13.04 -12.73 6.84
N ASN A 91 -13.36 -11.48 7.19
CA ASN A 91 -12.47 -10.32 7.33
C ASN A 91 -11.62 -9.95 6.09
N VAL A 92 -11.89 -10.55 4.92
CA VAL A 92 -11.14 -10.27 3.68
C VAL A 92 -11.38 -8.83 3.22
N GLU A 93 -12.64 -8.38 3.28
CA GLU A 93 -13.03 -7.04 2.86
C GLU A 93 -12.55 -5.97 3.85
N GLU A 94 -12.66 -6.25 5.14
CA GLU A 94 -12.22 -5.39 6.24
C GLU A 94 -10.70 -5.17 6.18
N ALA A 95 -9.93 -6.24 5.97
CA ALA A 95 -8.48 -6.14 5.82
C ALA A 95 -8.09 -5.33 4.57
N ALA A 96 -8.78 -5.55 3.44
CA ALA A 96 -8.60 -4.79 2.20
C ALA A 96 -8.88 -3.30 2.41
N ARG A 97 -10.03 -2.96 3.00
CA ARG A 97 -10.43 -1.58 3.29
C ARG A 97 -9.42 -0.89 4.20
N PHE A 98 -9.03 -1.55 5.29
CA PHE A 98 -8.06 -1.01 6.24
C PHE A 98 -6.71 -0.68 5.56
N LEU A 99 -6.20 -1.56 4.69
CA LEU A 99 -4.97 -1.29 3.96
C LEU A 99 -5.14 -0.11 3.00
N VAL A 100 -6.23 -0.08 2.22
CA VAL A 100 -6.50 0.99 1.24
C VAL A 100 -6.61 2.35 1.92
N GLU A 101 -7.30 2.44 3.06
CA GLU A 101 -7.41 3.68 3.84
C GLU A 101 -6.04 4.22 4.26
N ASN A 102 -5.13 3.33 4.70
CA ASN A 102 -3.77 3.71 5.08
C ASN A 102 -2.89 4.11 3.88
N ILE A 103 -3.07 3.47 2.72
CA ILE A 103 -2.40 3.86 1.49
C ILE A 103 -2.83 5.28 1.09
N LEU A 104 -4.14 5.55 1.07
CA LEU A 104 -4.69 6.86 0.70
C LEU A 104 -4.31 7.96 1.71
N ALA A 105 -4.19 7.63 2.98
CA ALA A 105 -3.72 8.58 3.99
C ALA A 105 -2.26 9.02 3.76
N ASN A 106 -1.41 8.09 3.27
CA ASN A 106 -0.02 8.39 2.95
C ASN A 106 0.14 9.17 1.62
N ASP A 107 -0.78 9.00 0.68
CA ASP A 107 -0.75 9.67 -0.62
C ASP A 107 -1.08 11.17 -0.52
N LYS A 108 -1.97 11.55 0.40
CA LYS A 108 -2.35 12.96 0.66
C LYS A 108 -1.20 13.86 1.15
N GLY A 109 -0.02 13.30 1.42
CA GLY A 109 1.20 14.02 1.82
C GLY A 109 2.17 14.33 0.68
N LEU A 110 1.92 13.83 -0.53
CA LEU A 110 2.75 14.11 -1.71
C LEU A 110 2.06 15.20 -2.55
N PRO A 111 2.73 16.32 -2.89
CA PRO A 111 2.20 17.19 -3.92
C PRO A 111 2.07 16.34 -5.18
N TYR A 112 0.84 16.22 -5.69
CA TYR A 112 0.59 15.72 -7.03
C TYR A 112 1.34 16.65 -7.98
N GLU A 113 2.56 16.28 -8.36
CA GLU A 113 3.18 16.86 -9.54
C GLU A 113 2.31 16.40 -10.70
N GLU A 114 1.30 17.22 -11.05
CA GLU A 114 0.81 17.22 -12.42
C GLU A 114 2.05 17.37 -13.28
N SER A 115 2.49 16.27 -13.89
CA SER A 115 3.29 16.34 -15.10
C SER A 115 2.39 16.97 -16.17
N ASN A 116 2.21 18.29 -16.08
CA ASN A 116 1.54 19.13 -17.06
C ASN A 116 2.55 19.51 -18.16
N GLY A 117 3.47 18.60 -18.47
CA GLY A 117 4.56 18.78 -19.41
C GLY A 117 4.13 18.72 -20.88
N ASP A 118 2.84 18.54 -21.18
CA ASP A 118 2.36 18.36 -22.55
C ASP A 118 1.03 19.08 -22.84
N ARG A 119 0.76 20.21 -22.16
CA ARG A 119 -0.33 21.10 -22.59
C ARG A 119 0.14 21.94 -23.78
N VAL A 120 -0.10 21.43 -24.99
CA VAL A 120 -0.05 22.27 -26.20
C VAL A 120 -1.07 23.39 -26.04
N LYS A 121 -0.59 24.64 -25.87
CA LYS A 121 -1.45 25.83 -25.94
C LYS A 121 -1.81 26.05 -27.41
N LEU A 122 -3.05 25.74 -27.77
CA LEU A 122 -3.64 26.15 -29.04
C LEU A 122 -3.89 27.66 -28.95
N ASP A 123 -2.96 28.43 -29.52
CA ASP A 123 -3.14 29.85 -29.77
C ASP A 123 -3.82 30.04 -31.13
N GLN A 124 -5.03 30.58 -31.13
CA GLN A 124 -5.82 31.16 -32.24
C GLN A 124 -7.18 31.55 -31.62
N ASP A 125 -7.60 32.81 -31.54
CA ASP A 125 -7.56 33.85 -32.56
C ASP A 125 -7.33 35.25 -31.97
N THR A 126 -6.29 35.95 -32.40
CA THR A 126 -6.29 37.42 -32.36
C THR A 126 -6.86 37.94 -33.67
N ALA A 127 -8.17 38.01 -33.76
CA ALA A 127 -8.85 38.77 -34.79
C ALA A 127 -8.99 40.23 -34.32
N VAL A 128 -7.94 41.04 -34.49
CA VAL A 128 -8.09 42.51 -34.55
C VAL A 128 -7.06 43.08 -35.53
N ALA A 129 -7.44 43.17 -36.79
CA ALA A 129 -6.80 44.08 -37.74
C ALA A 129 -7.57 45.40 -37.72
N GLU A 130 -7.19 46.32 -36.82
CA GLU A 130 -7.64 47.71 -36.89
C GLU A 130 -6.95 48.41 -38.07
N THR A 131 -7.76 49.00 -38.95
CA THR A 131 -7.30 49.81 -40.07
C THR A 131 -7.55 51.29 -39.77
N LYS A 132 -6.52 52.13 -40.03
CA LYS A 132 -6.47 53.61 -40.21
C LYS A 132 -5.94 54.47 -39.05
N SER A 133 -4.78 55.09 -39.24
CA SER A 133 -4.63 56.54 -39.48
C SER A 133 -3.16 56.88 -39.84
N GLY A 134 -2.95 57.89 -40.69
CA GLY A 134 -1.65 58.25 -41.28
C GLY A 134 -0.85 59.36 -40.56
N CYS A 135 0.16 59.88 -41.28
CA CYS A 135 1.26 60.83 -40.96
C CYS A 135 2.59 60.14 -40.59
N CYS A 136 3.77 60.52 -41.12
CA CYS A 136 4.20 61.63 -41.97
C CYS A 136 5.03 61.13 -43.16
#